data_AF-A0A8D0R2S3-F1
#
_entry.id   AF-A0A8D0R2S3-F1
#
_cell.length_a   1.000
_cell.length_b   1.000
_cell.length_c   1.000
_cell.angle_alpha   90.00
_cell.angle_beta   90.00
_cell.angle_gamma   90.00
#
_symmetry.space_group_name_H-M   'P 1'
#
loop_
_entity.id
_entity.type
_entity.pdbx_description
1 polymer ?
#
loop_
_entity_poly.entity_id
_entity_poly.type
_entity_poly.pdbx_seq_one_letter_code
_entity_poly.pdbx_strand_id
1 'polypeptide(L)'
;MCVGAGSGNEETDTRTKHERKDEWIPGRTLRRVGSERRRAGEALTEEMADKAMPWKLTALLLFLAGVVSVCRARARTDLLNVCMDAKHHKVEPGPEDELHDQCVPWKKNACCSARVSHELHRDKSSLYNFSWEHCGRMEPACKRHFIQNNCLYECSPNLGPWFQEVNQKWRKERFLNVPLCKEDCLVWWEDCRTSYTCKSSWHKGWNWSSGSNQCPTGTTCDTFESFFPTPAALCEGIWNHDYKFTNYSRGSGRCIQMWFDAAEGNPNEEVSEARAHVSDST
;
A
#
# COMPACT_ATOMS: atom_id res chain seq x y z
N MET A 1 -10.80 -18.56 -11.52
CA MET A 1 -10.31 -17.49 -12.42
C MET A 1 -10.73 -16.17 -11.80
N CYS A 2 -9.85 -15.52 -11.06
CA CYS A 2 -10.13 -14.17 -10.55
C CYS A 2 -9.88 -13.20 -11.71
N VAL A 3 -10.95 -12.55 -12.11
CA VAL A 3 -11.08 -11.78 -13.35
C VAL A 3 -10.39 -10.42 -13.17
N GLY A 4 -9.48 -10.09 -14.07
CA GLY A 4 -9.01 -8.72 -14.29
C GLY A 4 -10.03 -7.97 -15.15
N ALA A 5 -10.33 -6.73 -14.79
CA ALA A 5 -11.20 -5.86 -15.57
C ALA A 5 -10.35 -4.70 -16.13
N GLY A 6 -10.21 -4.70 -17.46
CA GLY A 6 -9.67 -3.60 -18.26
C GLY A 6 -10.79 -2.80 -18.92
N SER A 7 -10.62 -1.48 -18.87
CA SER A 7 -11.04 -0.37 -19.74
C SER A 7 -12.03 -0.60 -20.91
N GLY A 8 -12.97 0.35 -21.07
CA GLY A 8 -13.63 0.67 -22.35
C GLY A 8 -14.59 1.87 -22.27
N ASN A 9 -14.30 2.94 -23.04
CA ASN A 9 -15.13 4.12 -23.29
C ASN A 9 -16.20 3.85 -24.38
N GLU A 10 -17.32 4.58 -24.37
CA GLU A 10 -18.04 5.18 -25.53
C GLU A 10 -19.37 5.77 -25.02
N GLU A 11 -19.53 7.08 -24.96
CA GLU A 11 -19.99 8.01 -26.01
C GLU A 11 -21.50 7.86 -26.34
N THR A 12 -22.21 8.96 -26.06
CA THR A 12 -23.64 9.19 -26.21
C THR A 12 -23.98 9.70 -27.61
N ASP A 13 -25.02 9.15 -28.25
CA ASP A 13 -25.78 9.87 -29.27
C ASP A 13 -27.27 9.48 -29.26
N THR A 14 -28.12 10.49 -29.42
CA THR A 14 -29.58 10.47 -29.37
C THR A 14 -30.15 10.86 -30.73
N ARG A 15 -31.08 10.09 -31.31
CA ARG A 15 -31.99 10.64 -32.34
C ARG A 15 -33.29 9.84 -32.54
N THR A 16 -34.40 10.57 -32.48
CA THR A 16 -35.81 10.20 -32.74
C THR A 16 -36.27 10.41 -34.19
N LYS A 17 -37.21 9.57 -34.70
CA LYS A 17 -38.36 9.87 -35.62
C LYS A 17 -39.09 8.54 -35.97
N HIS A 18 -40.38 8.31 -35.70
CA HIS A 18 -41.67 8.76 -36.29
C HIS A 18 -41.99 8.26 -37.72
N GLU A 19 -42.97 7.35 -37.87
CA GLU A 19 -44.20 7.39 -38.72
C GLU A 19 -44.72 6.07 -39.33
N ARG A 20 -46.07 5.88 -39.15
CA ARG A 20 -47.15 5.25 -39.97
C ARG A 20 -47.00 3.82 -40.55
N LYS A 21 -47.85 2.86 -40.14
CA LYS A 21 -49.24 2.51 -40.58
C LYS A 21 -49.30 1.84 -41.95
N ASP A 22 -49.83 0.62 -42.02
CA ASP A 22 -50.98 0.26 -42.87
C ASP A 22 -51.58 -1.09 -42.47
N GLU A 23 -52.88 -1.21 -42.75
CA GLU A 23 -53.90 -2.12 -42.22
C GLU A 23 -54.37 -3.05 -43.35
N TRP A 24 -54.65 -4.34 -43.07
CA TRP A 24 -55.50 -5.18 -43.93
C TRP A 24 -56.04 -6.43 -43.17
N ILE A 25 -57.36 -6.63 -43.25
CA ILE A 25 -58.26 -7.73 -42.78
C ILE A 25 -59.27 -7.90 -43.96
N PRO A 26 -60.02 -9.02 -44.26
CA PRO A 26 -60.39 -10.23 -43.49
C PRO A 26 -60.41 -11.59 -44.26
N GLY A 27 -60.77 -12.69 -43.56
CA GLY A 27 -61.38 -13.88 -44.19
C GLY A 27 -61.68 -15.05 -43.22
N ARG A 28 -62.97 -15.34 -42.98
CA ARG A 28 -63.59 -16.40 -42.10
C ARG A 28 -63.43 -17.82 -42.69
N THR A 29 -63.65 -18.99 -42.05
CA THR A 29 -64.63 -19.54 -41.08
C THR A 29 -64.14 -20.99 -40.75
N LEU A 30 -64.43 -21.73 -39.65
CA LEU A 30 -65.72 -22.33 -39.22
C LEU A 30 -65.49 -23.19 -37.92
N ARG A 31 -66.60 -23.45 -37.21
CA ARG A 31 -66.80 -23.93 -35.81
C ARG A 31 -66.54 -25.43 -35.52
N ARG A 32 -66.25 -25.77 -34.25
CA ARG A 32 -67.11 -26.48 -33.23
C ARG A 32 -66.30 -26.79 -31.95
N VAL A 33 -66.76 -26.40 -30.75
CA VAL A 33 -67.46 -27.22 -29.71
C VAL A 33 -66.69 -28.50 -29.39
N GLY A 34 -66.28 -28.87 -28.17
CA GLY A 34 -66.58 -28.49 -26.80
C GLY A 34 -66.39 -29.73 -25.92
N SER A 35 -66.18 -29.53 -24.63
CA SER A 35 -66.39 -30.48 -23.53
C SER A 35 -65.37 -31.60 -23.23
N GLU A 36 -64.99 -31.59 -21.95
CA GLU A 36 -65.03 -32.71 -21.02
C GLU A 36 -63.74 -33.32 -20.47
N ARG A 37 -63.73 -33.24 -19.14
CA ARG A 37 -62.75 -33.61 -18.15
C ARG A 37 -63.02 -35.06 -17.75
N ARG A 38 -62.03 -35.96 -17.82
CA ARG A 38 -62.04 -37.21 -17.04
C ARG A 38 -60.71 -37.41 -16.33
N ARG A 39 -60.85 -37.59 -15.02
CA ARG A 39 -59.84 -37.86 -14.01
C ARG A 39 -59.61 -39.38 -13.97
N ALA A 40 -58.37 -39.82 -13.87
CA ALA A 40 -58.02 -41.18 -13.44
C ALA A 40 -56.80 -41.08 -12.53
N GLY A 41 -56.89 -41.66 -11.33
CA GLY A 41 -55.77 -41.91 -10.41
C GLY A 41 -54.82 -42.96 -11.00
N GLU A 42 -53.75 -43.41 -10.35
CA GLU A 42 -53.30 -43.38 -8.96
C GLU A 42 -51.85 -43.90 -8.96
N ALA A 43 -51.08 -43.48 -7.94
CA ALA A 43 -49.92 -44.16 -7.35
C ALA A 43 -48.56 -44.18 -8.09
N LEU A 44 -47.52 -44.42 -7.26
CA LEU A 44 -46.06 -44.48 -7.49
C LEU A 44 -45.38 -43.10 -7.32
N THR A 45 -44.48 -42.83 -6.38
CA THR A 45 -43.66 -43.63 -5.45
C THR A 45 -43.08 -42.70 -4.38
N GLU A 46 -42.66 -43.31 -3.28
CA GLU A 46 -42.02 -42.79 -2.08
C GLU A 46 -40.90 -41.75 -2.27
N GLU A 47 -40.91 -40.77 -1.37
CA GLU A 47 -39.77 -40.38 -0.53
C GLU A 47 -38.41 -40.11 -1.22
N MET A 48 -38.26 -38.92 -1.80
CA MET A 48 -36.94 -38.28 -1.91
C MET A 48 -36.62 -37.60 -0.58
N ALA A 49 -36.42 -38.41 0.48
CA ALA A 49 -35.76 -37.94 1.67
C ALA A 49 -34.39 -37.41 1.25
N ASP A 50 -34.21 -36.13 1.52
CA ASP A 50 -33.02 -35.34 1.37
C ASP A 50 -31.87 -36.00 2.16
N LYS A 51 -31.22 -37.01 1.56
CA LYS A 51 -29.91 -37.47 2.00
C LYS A 51 -28.94 -36.37 1.60
N ALA A 52 -28.87 -35.32 2.43
CA ALA A 52 -27.83 -34.31 2.37
C ALA A 52 -26.50 -35.04 2.22
N MET A 53 -25.97 -35.02 1.00
CA MET A 53 -24.96 -35.96 0.55
C MET A 53 -23.63 -35.52 1.17
N PRO A 54 -23.16 -36.17 2.26
CA PRO A 54 -22.07 -35.62 3.08
C PRO A 54 -20.78 -35.54 2.26
N TRP A 55 -20.61 -36.41 1.27
CA TRP A 55 -19.53 -36.35 0.27
C TRP A 55 -19.55 -35.08 -0.58
N LYS A 56 -20.72 -34.61 -1.05
CA LYS A 56 -20.79 -33.40 -1.89
C LYS A 56 -20.55 -32.15 -1.06
N LEU A 57 -21.04 -32.11 0.18
CA LEU A 57 -20.78 -31.03 1.14
C LEU A 57 -19.30 -30.99 1.54
N THR A 58 -18.70 -32.14 1.86
CA THR A 58 -17.27 -32.22 2.19
C THR A 58 -16.38 -31.90 1.00
N ALA A 59 -16.69 -32.36 -0.21
CA ALA A 59 -15.95 -32.01 -1.41
C ALA A 59 -16.05 -30.50 -1.74
N LEU A 60 -17.22 -29.89 -1.56
CA LEU A 60 -17.39 -28.44 -1.72
C LEU A 60 -16.61 -27.65 -0.66
N LEU A 61 -16.64 -28.08 0.61
CA LEU A 61 -15.86 -27.47 1.69
C LEU A 61 -14.35 -27.60 1.44
N LEU A 62 -13.87 -28.75 0.98
CA LEU A 62 -12.47 -28.96 0.61
C LEU A 62 -12.06 -28.10 -0.60
N PHE A 63 -12.94 -27.97 -1.60
CA PHE A 63 -12.70 -27.09 -2.74
C PHE A 63 -12.65 -25.61 -2.33
N LEU A 64 -13.60 -25.15 -1.51
CA LEU A 64 -13.61 -23.80 -0.97
C LEU A 64 -12.38 -23.53 -0.10
N ALA A 65 -11.99 -24.47 0.77
CA ALA A 65 -10.77 -24.38 1.56
C ALA A 65 -9.52 -24.31 0.68
N GLY A 66 -9.48 -25.10 -0.41
CA GLY A 66 -8.40 -25.05 -1.41
C GLY A 66 -8.32 -23.71 -2.14
N VAL A 67 -9.45 -23.17 -2.59
CA VAL A 67 -9.52 -21.85 -3.24
C VAL A 67 -9.07 -20.75 -2.27
N VAL A 68 -9.56 -20.76 -1.03
CA VAL A 68 -9.15 -19.80 0.00
C VAL A 68 -7.64 -19.90 0.26
N SER A 69 -7.09 -21.10 0.38
CA SER A 69 -5.66 -21.32 0.59
C SER A 69 -4.80 -20.77 -0.56
N VAL A 70 -5.22 -20.97 -1.82
CA VAL A 70 -4.53 -20.43 -3.00
C VAL A 70 -4.62 -18.91 -3.06
N CYS A 71 -5.80 -18.33 -2.78
CA CYS A 71 -5.99 -16.88 -2.73
C CYS A 71 -5.10 -16.22 -1.65
N ARG A 72 -5.02 -16.83 -0.47
CA ARG A 72 -4.17 -16.39 0.64
C ARG A 72 -2.68 -16.44 0.30
N ALA A 73 -2.22 -17.55 -0.29
CA ALA A 73 -0.83 -17.68 -0.74
C ALA A 73 -0.45 -16.61 -1.78
N ARG A 74 -1.37 -16.26 -2.68
CA ARG A 74 -1.15 -15.20 -3.68
C ARG A 74 -1.05 -13.83 -3.02
N ALA A 75 -2.03 -13.45 -2.19
CA ALA A 75 -2.01 -12.19 -1.45
C ALA A 75 -0.76 -12.02 -0.57
N ARG A 76 -0.24 -13.12 0.00
CA ARG A 76 1.03 -13.12 0.73
C ARG A 76 2.24 -12.83 -0.16
N THR A 77 2.29 -13.44 -1.34
CA THR A 77 3.39 -13.21 -2.30
C THR A 77 3.35 -11.77 -2.82
N ASP A 78 2.15 -11.20 -2.96
CA ASP A 78 1.92 -9.83 -3.41
C ASP A 78 2.40 -8.76 -2.40
N LEU A 79 2.78 -9.14 -1.16
CA LEU A 79 3.29 -8.22 -0.13
C LEU A 79 4.79 -8.32 0.12
N LEU A 80 5.45 -9.38 -0.34
CA LEU A 80 6.87 -9.64 -0.06
C LEU A 80 7.71 -9.32 -1.28
N ASN A 81 8.85 -8.65 -1.06
CA ASN A 81 9.76 -8.26 -2.14
C ASN A 81 9.05 -7.45 -3.24
N VAL A 82 8.43 -6.34 -2.84
CA VAL A 82 7.64 -5.46 -3.71
C VAL A 82 8.04 -4.00 -3.52
N CYS A 83 7.84 -3.21 -4.57
CA CYS A 83 8.02 -1.76 -4.53
C CYS A 83 6.68 -1.06 -4.43
N MET A 84 6.65 0.03 -3.67
CA MET A 84 5.49 0.88 -3.51
C MET A 84 5.20 1.66 -4.80
N ASP A 85 3.94 1.80 -5.21
CA ASP A 85 3.53 2.71 -6.29
C ASP A 85 3.52 4.17 -5.80
N ALA A 86 4.73 4.72 -5.61
CA ALA A 86 4.97 6.11 -5.27
C ALA A 86 5.85 6.80 -6.34
N LYS A 87 6.35 7.99 -6.02
CA LYS A 87 6.83 8.96 -7.02
C LYS A 87 8.08 8.52 -7.79
N HIS A 88 9.02 7.87 -7.11
CA HIS A 88 10.36 7.58 -7.64
C HIS A 88 10.78 6.11 -7.54
N HIS A 89 9.88 5.26 -7.05
CA HIS A 89 10.08 3.82 -6.97
C HIS A 89 10.10 3.19 -8.35
N LYS A 90 10.90 2.13 -8.50
CA LYS A 90 10.80 1.18 -9.60
C LYS A 90 9.51 0.36 -9.48
N VAL A 91 9.13 -0.29 -10.58
CA VAL A 91 7.97 -1.19 -10.60
C VAL A 91 8.23 -2.44 -9.76
N GLU A 92 9.44 -3.01 -9.85
CA GLU A 92 9.84 -4.21 -9.14
C GLU A 92 11.24 -4.03 -8.52
N PRO A 93 11.55 -4.73 -7.41
CA PRO A 93 12.88 -4.73 -6.83
C PRO A 93 13.91 -5.36 -7.77
N GLY A 94 15.16 -4.93 -7.63
CA GLY A 94 16.27 -5.57 -8.32
C GLY A 94 17.62 -4.99 -7.89
N PRO A 95 18.74 -5.61 -8.31
CA PRO A 95 20.08 -5.15 -7.97
C PRO A 95 20.37 -3.77 -8.56
N GLU A 96 21.09 -2.96 -7.78
CA GLU A 96 21.53 -1.59 -8.09
C GLU A 96 22.94 -1.40 -7.52
N ASP A 97 23.97 -1.84 -8.24
CA ASP A 97 25.35 -1.85 -7.71
C ASP A 97 25.94 -0.45 -7.43
N GLU A 98 25.33 0.59 -8.01
CA GLU A 98 25.75 1.99 -7.93
C GLU A 98 24.91 2.82 -6.94
N LEU A 99 24.24 2.20 -5.97
CA LEU A 99 23.60 2.97 -4.89
C LEU A 99 24.64 3.79 -4.12
N HIS A 100 24.29 5.03 -3.81
CA HIS A 100 25.18 6.00 -3.20
C HIS A 100 25.18 5.95 -1.67
N ASP A 101 26.37 5.96 -1.08
CA ASP A 101 26.65 6.20 0.35
C ASP A 101 25.69 5.47 1.31
N GLN A 102 24.80 6.18 2.01
CA GLN A 102 23.88 5.60 3.01
C GLN A 102 22.86 4.62 2.42
N CYS A 103 22.62 4.67 1.10
CA CYS A 103 21.71 3.75 0.42
C CYS A 103 22.39 2.45 -0.05
N VAL A 104 23.73 2.34 0.04
CA VAL A 104 24.49 1.13 -0.33
C VAL A 104 23.94 -0.17 0.29
N PRO A 105 23.41 -0.20 1.53
CA PRO A 105 22.93 -1.44 2.12
C PRO A 105 21.85 -2.18 1.30
N TRP A 106 21.11 -1.47 0.46
CA TRP A 106 20.06 -2.05 -0.40
C TRP A 106 20.56 -2.53 -1.78
N LYS A 107 21.84 -2.35 -2.14
CA LYS A 107 22.32 -2.56 -3.52
C LYS A 107 22.04 -3.94 -4.12
N LYS A 108 21.95 -5.00 -3.29
CA LYS A 108 21.64 -6.36 -3.77
C LYS A 108 20.21 -6.48 -4.30
N ASN A 109 19.29 -5.70 -3.75
CA ASN A 109 17.87 -5.73 -4.08
C ASN A 109 17.18 -4.46 -3.57
N ALA A 110 16.90 -3.52 -4.48
CA ALA A 110 16.36 -2.21 -4.15
C ALA A 110 15.19 -1.79 -5.04
N CYS A 111 14.33 -0.93 -4.50
CA CYS A 111 13.24 -0.24 -5.20
C CYS A 111 13.59 1.15 -5.73
N CYS A 112 14.75 1.69 -5.37
CA CYS A 112 15.25 2.96 -5.89
C CYS A 112 16.25 2.70 -7.02
N SER A 113 16.58 3.73 -7.79
CA SER A 113 17.70 3.70 -8.75
C SER A 113 18.94 4.38 -8.18
N ALA A 114 20.11 4.12 -8.76
CA ALA A 114 21.34 4.87 -8.46
C ALA A 114 21.11 6.40 -8.48
N ARG A 115 20.42 6.92 -9.51
CA ARG A 115 20.08 8.36 -9.62
C ARG A 115 19.30 8.86 -8.40
N VAL A 116 18.27 8.12 -7.97
CA VAL A 116 17.47 8.48 -6.79
C VAL A 116 18.36 8.52 -5.55
N SER A 117 19.19 7.50 -5.33
CA SER A 117 20.09 7.45 -4.18
C SER A 117 21.06 8.64 -4.12
N HIS A 118 21.61 9.07 -5.26
CA HIS A 118 22.45 10.27 -5.33
C HIS A 118 21.68 11.56 -5.01
N GLU A 119 20.47 11.71 -5.55
CA GLU A 119 19.65 12.90 -5.30
C GLU A 119 19.20 13.00 -3.83
N LEU A 120 19.03 11.88 -3.11
CA LEU A 120 18.68 11.87 -1.69
C LEU A 120 19.76 12.48 -0.78
N HIS A 121 21.02 12.45 -1.21
CA HIS A 121 22.15 12.97 -0.44
C HIS A 121 22.45 14.44 -0.73
N ARG A 122 21.75 15.06 -1.70
CA ARG A 122 21.92 16.49 -2.01
C ARG A 122 21.16 17.36 -1.01
N ASP A 123 21.74 18.50 -0.67
CA ASP A 123 21.14 19.50 0.24
C ASP A 123 19.77 20.00 -0.25
N LYS A 124 19.64 20.12 -1.58
CA LYS A 124 18.39 20.46 -2.26
C LYS A 124 18.10 19.40 -3.31
N SER A 125 17.56 18.28 -2.87
CA SER A 125 17.16 17.19 -3.75
C SER A 125 16.05 17.64 -4.71
N SER A 126 16.23 17.37 -6.01
CA SER A 126 15.18 17.63 -7.00
C SER A 126 14.01 16.64 -6.92
N LEU A 127 14.12 15.58 -6.11
CA LEU A 127 13.07 14.56 -5.96
C LEU A 127 11.80 15.15 -5.34
N TYR A 128 11.97 15.99 -4.32
CA TYR A 128 10.88 16.58 -3.54
C TYR A 128 11.01 18.10 -3.37
N ASN A 129 12.11 18.70 -3.83
CA ASN A 129 12.46 20.10 -3.55
C ASN A 129 12.45 20.41 -2.04
N PHE A 130 12.73 19.40 -1.23
CA PHE A 130 12.73 19.52 0.23
C PHE A 130 14.11 19.95 0.72
N SER A 131 14.12 20.98 1.55
CA SER A 131 15.27 21.51 2.26
C SER A 131 15.18 21.10 3.72
N TRP A 132 16.28 20.57 4.25
CA TRP A 132 16.46 20.29 5.68
C TRP A 132 16.72 21.56 6.50
N GLU A 133 16.96 22.69 5.83
CA GLU A 133 17.44 23.94 6.45
C GLU A 133 16.34 25.00 6.62
N HIS A 134 15.08 24.60 6.82
CA HIS A 134 13.94 25.53 6.99
C HIS A 134 14.02 26.38 8.26
N CYS A 135 14.86 25.99 9.23
CA CYS A 135 15.13 26.73 10.47
C CYS A 135 16.63 27.00 10.70
N GLY A 136 17.38 27.17 9.62
CA GLY A 136 18.85 27.25 9.66
C GLY A 136 19.50 25.90 9.41
N ARG A 137 20.84 25.85 9.49
CA ARG A 137 21.61 24.65 9.17
C ARG A 137 21.26 23.50 10.14
N MET A 138 20.79 22.38 9.62
CA MET A 138 20.58 21.17 10.39
C MET A 138 21.92 20.52 10.75
N GLU A 139 22.06 20.02 11.97
CA GLU A 139 23.28 19.33 12.39
C GLU A 139 23.51 18.07 11.53
N PRO A 140 24.74 17.78 11.07
CA PRO A 140 25.02 16.61 10.24
C PRO A 140 24.60 15.29 10.90
N ALA A 141 24.76 15.18 12.22
CA ALA A 141 24.34 14.02 13.01
C ALA A 141 22.82 13.81 12.94
N CYS A 142 22.02 14.87 12.88
CA CYS A 142 20.58 14.79 12.68
C CYS A 142 20.24 14.46 11.21
N LYS A 143 20.87 15.18 10.27
CA LYS A 143 20.57 15.09 8.84
C LYS A 143 20.77 13.69 8.27
N ARG A 144 21.80 12.95 8.71
CA ARG A 144 22.01 11.56 8.28
C ARG A 144 20.79 10.67 8.53
N HIS A 145 20.02 10.88 9.60
CA HIS A 145 18.83 10.07 9.85
C HIS A 145 17.72 10.33 8.84
N PHE A 146 17.58 11.58 8.37
CA PHE A 146 16.63 11.90 7.31
C PHE A 146 17.04 11.32 5.95
N ILE A 147 18.35 11.30 5.66
CA ILE A 147 18.88 10.64 4.46
C ILE A 147 18.64 9.12 4.55
N GLN A 148 19.02 8.48 5.66
CA GLN A 148 18.79 7.06 5.87
C GLN A 148 17.30 6.68 5.82
N ASN A 149 16.43 7.51 6.39
CA ASN A 149 14.98 7.36 6.28
C ASN A 149 14.53 7.36 4.82
N ASN A 150 15.05 8.28 4.02
CA ASN A 150 14.71 8.31 2.60
C ASN A 150 15.29 7.12 1.84
N CYS A 151 16.49 6.63 2.18
CA CYS A 151 16.99 5.38 1.61
C CYS A 151 16.06 4.20 1.94
N LEU A 152 15.60 4.07 3.20
CA LEU A 152 14.63 3.05 3.58
C LEU A 152 13.31 3.21 2.80
N TYR A 153 12.78 4.44 2.72
CA TYR A 153 11.53 4.74 2.02
C TYR A 153 11.59 4.44 0.52
N GLU A 154 12.64 4.90 -0.16
CA GLU A 154 12.78 4.76 -1.62
C GLU A 154 13.28 3.38 -2.03
N CYS A 155 14.17 2.76 -1.24
CA CYS A 155 14.92 1.59 -1.68
C CYS A 155 14.44 0.26 -1.09
N SER A 156 13.73 0.24 0.04
CA SER A 156 13.42 -1.03 0.70
C SER A 156 12.32 -1.84 0.00
N PRO A 157 12.58 -3.09 -0.40
CA PRO A 157 11.57 -3.98 -0.97
C PRO A 157 10.78 -4.75 0.11
N ASN A 158 11.06 -4.48 1.40
CA ASN A 158 10.53 -5.25 2.52
C ASN A 158 9.41 -4.52 3.29
N LEU A 159 8.89 -3.42 2.75
CA LEU A 159 7.87 -2.60 3.40
C LEU A 159 6.43 -2.93 2.96
N GLY A 160 6.26 -3.87 2.02
CA GLY A 160 4.97 -4.24 1.44
C GLY A 160 3.84 -4.53 2.44
N PRO A 161 4.08 -5.24 3.58
CA PRO A 161 3.02 -5.50 4.57
C PRO A 161 2.42 -4.26 5.25
N TRP A 162 3.01 -3.08 5.02
CA TRP A 162 2.54 -1.79 5.55
C TRP A 162 2.09 -0.81 4.48
N PHE A 163 2.10 -1.20 3.19
CA PHE A 163 1.58 -0.35 2.12
C PHE A 163 0.08 -0.14 2.28
N GLN A 164 -0.35 1.08 1.99
CA GLN A 164 -1.75 1.49 1.96
C GLN A 164 -1.97 2.40 0.75
N GLU A 165 -3.05 2.12 0.04
CA GLU A 165 -3.52 2.98 -1.04
C GLU A 165 -3.90 4.37 -0.50
N VAL A 166 -3.49 5.39 -1.24
CA VAL A 166 -3.80 6.79 -0.98
C VAL A 166 -4.14 7.49 -2.29
N ASN A 167 -5.25 8.23 -2.29
CA ASN A 167 -5.67 9.02 -3.44
C ASN A 167 -4.97 10.39 -3.46
N GLN A 168 -3.67 10.42 -3.72
CA GLN A 168 -2.87 11.65 -3.82
C GLN A 168 -2.32 11.84 -5.25
N LYS A 169 -2.19 13.10 -5.69
CA LYS A 169 -1.76 13.41 -7.07
C LYS A 169 -0.36 12.87 -7.44
N TRP A 170 0.51 12.65 -6.46
CA TRP A 170 1.93 12.39 -6.66
C TRP A 170 2.39 10.99 -6.19
N ARG A 171 1.49 10.21 -5.58
CA ARG A 171 1.71 8.81 -5.18
C ARG A 171 0.36 8.12 -5.02
N LYS A 172 0.29 6.85 -5.39
CA LYS A 172 -0.91 6.01 -5.18
C LYS A 172 -0.82 5.18 -3.91
N GLU A 173 0.38 4.95 -3.42
CA GLU A 173 0.60 4.22 -2.17
C GLU A 173 1.54 4.99 -1.22
N ARG A 174 1.40 4.71 0.07
CA ARG A 174 2.37 5.05 1.11
C ARG A 174 2.52 3.86 2.06
N PHE A 175 3.56 3.80 2.87
CA PHE A 175 3.51 2.93 4.04
C PHE A 175 2.88 3.65 5.25
N LEU A 176 2.30 2.89 6.17
CA LEU A 176 1.76 3.38 7.43
C LEU A 176 2.04 2.40 8.56
N ASN A 177 2.37 2.95 9.73
CA ASN A 177 2.64 2.22 10.96
C ASN A 177 3.74 1.14 10.83
N VAL A 178 4.77 1.42 10.04
CA VAL A 178 5.95 0.55 9.96
C VAL A 178 6.59 0.47 11.35
N PRO A 179 6.78 -0.73 11.93
CA PRO A 179 7.27 -0.89 13.29
C PRO A 179 8.77 -0.58 13.35
N LEU A 180 9.15 0.68 13.56
CA LEU A 180 10.55 1.06 13.64
C LEU A 180 11.17 0.50 14.92
N CYS A 181 12.39 -0.05 14.82
CA CYS A 181 13.09 -0.55 15.99
C CYS A 181 13.36 0.55 16.99
N LYS A 182 13.32 0.18 18.28
CA LYS A 182 13.48 1.09 19.40
C LYS A 182 14.73 1.95 19.25
N GLU A 183 15.89 1.33 19.04
CA GLU A 183 17.18 2.02 19.00
C GLU A 183 17.29 2.99 17.82
N ASP A 184 16.73 2.65 16.66
CA ASP A 184 16.77 3.53 15.47
C ASP A 184 16.00 4.82 15.71
N CYS A 185 14.85 4.72 16.38
CA CYS A 185 14.07 5.88 16.74
C CYS A 185 14.73 6.71 17.86
N LEU A 186 15.27 6.04 18.89
CA LEU A 186 15.96 6.71 19.99
C LEU A 186 17.17 7.52 19.52
N VAL A 187 18.03 6.92 18.70
CA VAL A 187 19.25 7.56 18.19
C VAL A 187 18.90 8.71 17.25
N TRP A 188 17.91 8.53 16.35
CA TRP A 188 17.44 9.62 15.50
C TRP A 188 16.98 10.82 16.34
N TRP A 189 16.17 10.57 17.37
CA TRP A 189 15.69 11.64 18.23
C TRP A 189 16.82 12.36 18.98
N GLU A 190 17.75 11.62 19.58
CA GLU A 190 18.86 12.21 20.33
C GLU A 190 19.78 13.05 19.43
N ASP A 191 20.15 12.53 18.26
CA ASP A 191 21.03 13.23 17.31
C ASP A 191 20.36 14.49 16.73
N CYS A 192 19.02 14.55 16.74
CA CYS A 192 18.26 15.71 16.31
C CYS A 192 17.89 16.68 17.43
N ARG A 193 18.06 16.32 18.71
CA ARG A 193 17.49 17.04 19.86
C ARG A 193 17.80 18.55 19.86
N THR A 194 19.01 18.94 19.46
CA THR A 194 19.46 20.34 19.40
C THR A 194 19.29 21.02 18.04
N SER A 195 18.84 20.31 17.01
CA SER A 195 18.46 20.93 15.73
C SER A 195 17.14 21.71 15.89
N TYR A 196 16.78 22.49 14.88
CA TYR A 196 15.60 23.35 14.91
C TYR A 196 14.56 22.98 13.84
N THR A 197 13.29 23.19 14.16
CA THR A 197 12.16 23.02 13.25
C THR A 197 11.05 24.02 13.59
N CYS A 198 10.05 24.13 12.74
CA CYS A 198 8.87 24.99 12.94
C CYS A 198 7.56 24.20 12.85
N LYS A 199 7.63 22.88 12.69
CA LYS A 199 6.48 21.98 12.48
C LYS A 199 6.74 20.62 13.12
N SER A 200 5.70 20.07 13.74
CA SER A 200 5.62 18.70 14.28
C SER A 200 5.13 17.65 13.27
N SER A 201 4.77 18.07 12.05
CA SER A 201 4.51 17.15 10.93
C SER A 201 4.94 17.78 9.62
N TRP A 202 5.77 17.08 8.88
CA TRP A 202 6.44 17.53 7.65
C TRP A 202 5.75 17.03 6.39
N HIS A 203 4.68 16.25 6.51
CA HIS A 203 3.95 15.72 5.37
C HIS A 203 3.21 16.80 4.57
N LYS A 204 2.66 17.82 5.24
CA LYS A 204 1.83 18.88 4.64
C LYS A 204 1.98 20.23 5.36
N GLY A 205 1.47 21.28 4.73
CA GLY A 205 1.35 22.61 5.33
C GLY A 205 2.66 23.40 5.39
N TRP A 206 3.54 23.17 4.42
CA TRP A 206 4.70 24.02 4.17
C TRP A 206 4.33 25.17 3.23
N ASN A 207 5.07 26.28 3.33
CA ASN A 207 5.04 27.32 2.31
C ASN A 207 6.01 26.95 1.18
N TRP A 208 5.53 26.86 -0.06
CA TRP A 208 6.31 26.47 -1.23
C TRP A 208 6.56 27.61 -2.23
N SER A 209 6.22 28.87 -1.89
CA SER A 209 6.27 30.00 -2.82
C SER A 209 7.68 30.30 -3.38
N SER A 210 8.74 29.89 -2.69
CA SER A 210 10.14 30.04 -3.14
C SER A 210 10.67 28.85 -3.93
N GLY A 211 9.82 27.84 -4.20
CA GLY A 211 10.22 26.60 -4.89
C GLY A 211 10.79 25.50 -3.98
N SER A 212 10.95 25.77 -2.68
CA SER A 212 11.32 24.78 -1.63
C SER A 212 10.43 24.98 -0.40
N ASN A 213 10.37 24.00 0.50
CA ASN A 213 9.61 24.12 1.74
C ASN A 213 10.20 25.20 2.66
N GLN A 214 9.33 26.10 3.09
CA GLN A 214 9.61 27.14 4.07
C GLN A 214 8.59 27.06 5.21
N CYS A 215 8.99 27.52 6.39
CA CYS A 215 8.08 27.61 7.52
C CYS A 215 6.84 28.46 7.15
N PRO A 216 5.62 27.98 7.46
CA PRO A 216 4.40 28.71 7.16
C PRO A 216 4.32 29.99 8.00
N THR A 217 3.61 31.00 7.47
CA THR A 217 3.45 32.30 8.14
C THR A 217 2.88 32.13 9.55
N GLY A 218 3.45 32.84 10.52
CA GLY A 218 3.02 32.80 11.92
C GLY A 218 3.59 31.63 12.73
N THR A 219 4.48 30.82 12.15
CA THR A 219 5.27 29.83 12.91
C THR A 219 6.65 30.37 13.25
N THR A 220 7.17 29.96 14.40
CA THR A 220 8.53 30.28 14.86
C THR A 220 9.36 29.01 14.90
N CYS A 221 10.64 29.14 14.59
CA CYS A 221 11.59 28.05 14.77
C CYS A 221 11.89 27.85 16.25
N ASP A 222 11.90 26.59 16.68
CA ASP A 222 12.29 26.15 18.01
C ASP A 222 13.02 24.81 17.89
N THR A 223 13.58 24.34 19.00
CA THR A 223 14.29 23.06 19.08
C THR A 223 13.39 21.90 18.65
N PHE A 224 14.01 20.85 18.10
CA PHE A 224 13.33 19.61 17.79
C PHE A 224 12.64 19.02 19.02
N GLU A 225 13.26 19.11 20.20
CA GLU A 225 12.68 18.65 21.46
C GLU A 225 11.36 19.37 21.81
N SER A 226 11.23 20.67 21.51
CA SER A 226 9.99 21.43 21.71
C SER A 226 8.83 20.90 20.85
N PHE A 227 9.10 20.57 19.58
CA PHE A 227 8.09 20.03 18.65
C PHE A 227 7.89 18.51 18.77
N PHE A 228 8.91 17.80 19.24
CA PHE A 228 8.94 16.35 19.39
C PHE A 228 9.48 15.98 20.79
N PRO A 229 8.66 16.05 21.84
CA PRO A 229 9.12 15.90 23.22
C PRO A 229 9.63 14.50 23.59
N THR A 230 9.39 13.51 22.73
CA THR A 230 9.82 12.12 22.92
C THR A 230 10.27 11.51 21.59
N PRO A 231 11.07 10.44 21.62
CA PRO A 231 11.41 9.68 20.41
C PRO A 231 10.19 9.22 19.61
N ALA A 232 9.16 8.69 20.28
CA ALA A 232 7.92 8.29 19.64
C ALA A 232 7.22 9.48 18.94
N ALA A 233 7.19 10.66 19.57
CA ALA A 233 6.61 11.85 18.97
C ALA A 233 7.32 12.23 17.65
N LEU A 234 8.65 12.07 17.57
CA LEU A 234 9.39 12.28 16.33
C LEU A 234 9.04 11.22 15.29
N CYS A 235 9.31 9.96 15.57
CA CYS A 235 9.25 8.90 14.56
C CYS A 235 7.82 8.66 14.04
N GLU A 236 6.81 8.78 14.91
CA GLU A 236 5.42 8.64 14.51
C GLU A 236 4.85 9.93 13.90
N GLY A 237 5.24 11.10 14.42
CA GLY A 237 4.62 12.38 14.07
C GLY A 237 5.18 13.03 12.80
N ILE A 238 6.51 13.00 12.63
CA ILE A 238 7.18 13.83 11.62
C ILE A 238 6.69 13.54 10.20
N TRP A 239 6.47 12.27 9.87
CA TRP A 239 5.94 11.83 8.58
C TRP A 239 4.48 11.36 8.66
N ASN A 240 3.71 11.82 9.66
CA ASN A 240 2.28 11.53 9.81
C ASN A 240 1.97 10.02 9.73
N HIS A 241 2.43 9.30 10.74
CA HIS A 241 2.23 7.86 10.98
C HIS A 241 2.82 6.92 9.91
N ASP A 242 3.83 7.37 9.19
CA ASP A 242 4.68 6.47 8.39
C ASP A 242 5.27 5.38 9.30
N TYR A 243 5.85 5.74 10.45
CA TYR A 243 6.31 4.78 11.45
C TYR A 243 5.39 4.68 12.66
N LYS A 244 5.51 3.54 13.33
CA LYS A 244 5.03 3.28 14.68
C LYS A 244 6.24 2.93 15.55
N PHE A 245 6.40 3.62 16.67
CA PHE A 245 7.46 3.30 17.63
C PHE A 245 7.18 1.93 18.28
N THR A 246 8.25 1.17 18.51
CA THR A 246 8.14 -0.14 19.16
C THR A 246 9.13 -0.26 20.31
N ASN A 247 8.84 -1.18 21.23
CA ASN A 247 9.78 -1.57 22.28
C ASN A 247 10.68 -2.74 21.86
N TYR A 248 10.56 -3.21 20.62
CA TYR A 248 11.41 -4.27 20.09
C TYR A 248 12.77 -3.70 19.71
N SER A 249 13.82 -4.37 20.16
CA SER A 249 15.18 -3.97 19.82
C SER A 249 15.59 -4.46 18.43
N ARG A 250 16.59 -3.79 17.85
CA ARG A 250 17.31 -4.24 16.64
C ARG A 250 17.71 -5.72 16.76
N GLY A 251 17.58 -6.46 15.67
CA GLY A 251 17.89 -7.91 15.62
C GLY A 251 16.82 -8.83 16.21
N SER A 252 15.69 -8.31 16.71
CA SER A 252 14.62 -9.14 17.28
C SER A 252 13.75 -9.89 16.26
N GLY A 253 13.88 -9.57 14.96
CA GLY A 253 12.98 -10.07 13.91
C GLY A 253 11.56 -9.51 13.98
N ARG A 254 11.31 -8.47 14.80
CA ARG A 254 9.95 -7.93 15.07
C ARG A 254 9.77 -6.44 14.75
N CYS A 255 10.82 -5.77 14.32
CA CYS A 255 10.81 -4.36 13.97
C CYS A 255 11.74 -4.12 12.77
N ILE A 256 11.39 -3.13 11.95
CA ILE A 256 12.17 -2.69 10.81
C ILE A 256 13.36 -1.86 11.31
N GLN A 257 14.53 -2.19 10.78
CA GLN A 257 15.76 -1.47 10.99
C GLN A 257 16.02 -0.54 9.81
N MET A 258 16.21 0.74 10.11
CA MET A 258 16.60 1.77 9.16
C MET A 258 18.11 1.75 8.90
N TRP A 259 18.90 1.39 9.93
CA TRP A 259 20.35 1.20 9.83
C TRP A 259 20.67 -0.29 9.90
N PHE A 260 21.55 -0.83 9.07
CA PHE A 260 22.02 -2.22 9.20
C PHE A 260 23.32 -2.41 8.40
N ASP A 261 24.10 -3.42 8.78
CA ASP A 261 25.27 -3.81 8.00
C ASP A 261 24.87 -4.82 6.92
N ALA A 262 25.01 -4.43 5.65
CA ALA A 262 24.68 -5.29 4.53
C ALA A 262 25.62 -6.50 4.38
N ALA A 263 26.77 -6.51 5.05
CA ALA A 263 27.62 -7.70 5.15
C ALA A 263 26.96 -8.83 5.94
N GLU A 264 26.10 -8.49 6.91
CA GLU A 264 25.35 -9.44 7.74
C GLU A 264 23.99 -9.83 7.12
N GLY A 265 23.65 -9.25 5.98
CA GLY A 265 22.36 -9.42 5.32
C GLY A 265 21.34 -8.34 5.69
N ASN A 266 20.20 -8.32 5.00
CA ASN A 266 19.14 -7.36 5.28
C ASN A 266 18.18 -7.95 6.33
N PRO A 267 18.17 -7.45 7.59
CA PRO A 267 17.35 -8.03 8.65
C PRO A 267 15.84 -7.78 8.45
N ASN A 268 15.45 -6.91 7.53
CA ASN A 268 14.06 -6.56 7.29
C ASN A 268 13.31 -7.61 6.46
N GLU A 269 14.02 -8.52 5.79
CA GLU A 269 13.41 -9.65 5.06
C GLU A 269 12.58 -10.52 6.00
N GLU A 270 13.18 -11.01 7.09
CA GLU A 270 12.51 -11.83 8.10
C GLU A 270 11.33 -11.09 8.77
N VAL A 271 11.50 -9.80 9.06
CA VAL A 271 10.46 -8.98 9.70
C VAL A 271 9.23 -8.84 8.79
N SER A 272 9.47 -8.64 7.49
CA SER A 272 8.42 -8.54 6.48
C SER A 272 7.68 -9.85 6.31
N GLU A 273 8.42 -10.97 6.23
CA GLU A 273 7.86 -12.31 6.13
C GLU A 273 6.98 -12.65 7.34
N ALA A 274 7.49 -12.43 8.55
CA ALA A 274 6.76 -12.67 9.79
C ALA A 274 5.46 -11.84 9.86
N ARG A 275 5.49 -10.59 9.38
CA ARG A 275 4.29 -9.74 9.34
C ARG A 275 3.27 -10.23 8.31
N ALA A 276 3.71 -10.57 7.10
CA ALA A 276 2.83 -11.07 6.05
C ALA A 276 2.11 -12.37 6.47
N HIS A 277 2.77 -13.21 7.26
CA HIS A 277 2.16 -14.40 7.86
C HIS A 277 1.03 -14.08 8.86
N VAL A 278 1.23 -13.07 9.73
CA VAL A 278 0.21 -12.70 10.72
C VAL A 278 -1.04 -12.13 10.03
N SER A 279 -0.86 -11.29 9.01
CA SER A 279 -1.98 -10.69 8.27
C SER A 279 -2.87 -11.72 7.55
N ASP A 280 -2.34 -12.91 7.25
CA ASP A 280 -3.10 -14.00 6.60
C ASP A 280 -3.93 -14.85 7.60
N SER A 281 -3.58 -14.77 8.89
CA SER A 281 -4.20 -15.54 9.97
C SER A 281 -5.40 -14.84 10.63
N THR A 282 -5.55 -13.54 10.40
CA THR A 282 -6.66 -12.69 10.85
C THR A 282 -7.72 -12.51 9.78
#